data_AF-R7WTD3-F1
#
_entry.id   AF-R7WTD3-F1
#
_cell.length_a   1.000
_cell.length_b   1.000
_cell.length_c   1.000
_cell.angle_alpha   90.00
_cell.angle_beta   90.00
_cell.angle_gamma   90.00
#
_symmetry.space_group_name_H-M   'P 1'
#
loop_
_entity.id
_entity.type
_entity.pdbx_description
1 polymer ?
#
loop_
_entity_poly.entity_id
_entity_poly.type
_entity_poly.pdbx_seq_one_letter_code
_entity_poly.pdbx_strand_id
1 'polypeptide(L)'
;MAAQRDTLDTELAPVDGLRTLLGRLDDPASPPHATRRPRTSGFLATAAVATIALVGGLVALGTIGFENTTRSTAAVEAPWRSLPFDEATMESDVLEHAAARAGKQPDTRGEGGYDYIHTSAWRMSTEQTIDGVVLSWAMEEVDREEWHAADGSGRIAETRDGLPSSANGPYGPGELDTAGFDDALPTDRLERQLHEMGRGHDAAWWFDTTADIWRDQVVSPSLHSAILRILAQQNGTAALGTTKDRIGRTGIAVGADSSDGTTRHILVLDPSTGDLLAAETIALADGVAPAPVTPPVTVGYTVWIDSARVDDTRRP
;
A
#
# COMPACT_ATOMS: atom_id res chain seq x y z
N MET A 1 -23.01 34.26 0.76
CA MET A 1 -23.07 32.85 1.19
C MET A 1 -21.67 32.30 1.09
N ALA A 2 -20.96 32.23 2.21
CA ALA A 2 -19.61 31.68 2.27
C ALA A 2 -19.75 30.16 2.42
N ALA A 3 -19.24 29.41 1.45
CA ALA A 3 -19.16 27.95 1.55
C ALA A 3 -18.11 27.60 2.60
N GLN A 4 -18.54 26.83 3.60
CA GLN A 4 -17.71 26.30 4.66
C GLN A 4 -16.80 25.22 4.04
N ARG A 5 -15.49 25.44 4.11
CA ARG A 5 -14.47 24.48 3.72
C ARG A 5 -14.35 23.47 4.86
N ASP A 6 -14.94 22.28 4.70
CA ASP A 6 -14.61 21.12 5.51
C ASP A 6 -13.54 20.33 4.76
N THR A 7 -12.34 20.30 5.32
CA THR A 7 -11.24 19.44 4.85
C THR A 7 -11.58 18.01 5.28
N LEU A 8 -12.00 17.17 4.35
CA LEU A 8 -12.07 15.73 4.56
C LEU A 8 -10.79 15.14 3.96
N ASP A 9 -9.86 14.76 4.83
CA ASP A 9 -8.81 13.81 4.48
C ASP A 9 -9.51 12.51 4.11
N THR A 10 -9.82 12.34 2.83
CA THR A 10 -10.20 11.03 2.32
C THR A 10 -8.92 10.25 2.24
N GLU A 11 -8.59 9.60 3.37
CA GLU A 11 -7.62 8.53 3.42
C GLU A 11 -7.99 7.57 2.29
N LEU A 12 -7.16 7.54 1.24
CA LEU A 12 -7.14 6.42 0.35
C LEU A 12 -6.82 5.22 1.24
N ALA A 13 -7.84 4.42 1.51
CA ALA A 13 -7.63 3.05 1.90
C ALA A 13 -6.51 2.52 0.98
N PRO A 14 -5.43 1.98 1.54
CA PRO A 14 -4.48 1.20 0.77
C PRO A 14 -5.27 0.26 -0.13
N VAL A 15 -4.72 -0.08 -1.30
CA VAL A 15 -5.38 -1.07 -2.15
C VAL A 15 -5.49 -2.34 -1.28
N ASP A 16 -6.71 -2.59 -0.82
CA ASP A 16 -7.02 -3.35 0.38
C ASP A 16 -7.41 -4.77 -0.02
N GLY A 17 -6.53 -5.38 -0.81
CA GLY A 17 -6.71 -6.74 -1.34
C GLY A 17 -6.86 -7.76 -0.22
N LEU A 18 -6.14 -7.56 0.89
CA LEU A 18 -6.23 -8.35 2.12
C LEU A 18 -7.29 -7.84 3.11
N ARG A 19 -7.50 -6.52 3.21
CA ARG A 19 -8.46 -5.94 4.19
C ARG A 19 -9.92 -6.25 3.88
N THR A 20 -10.27 -6.54 2.63
CA THR A 20 -11.62 -7.01 2.29
C THR A 20 -11.84 -8.49 2.66
N LEU A 21 -10.77 -9.28 2.82
CA LEU A 21 -10.85 -10.73 2.93
C LEU A 21 -10.91 -11.25 4.38
N LEU A 22 -10.12 -10.66 5.30
CA LEU A 22 -10.12 -11.08 6.71
C LEU A 22 -11.33 -10.58 7.49
N GLY A 23 -11.91 -9.44 7.11
CA GLY A 23 -13.15 -8.93 7.71
C GLY A 23 -14.42 -9.74 7.40
N ARG A 24 -14.34 -10.75 6.51
CA ARG A 24 -15.50 -11.51 6.02
C ARG A 24 -15.60 -12.95 6.58
N LEU A 25 -14.63 -13.39 7.38
CA LEU A 25 -14.59 -14.77 7.88
C LEU A 25 -15.28 -14.98 9.25
N ASP A 26 -15.84 -13.95 9.87
CA ASP A 26 -16.49 -14.05 11.19
C ASP A 26 -18.02 -13.83 11.22
N ASP A 27 -18.72 -13.91 10.08
CA ASP A 27 -20.18 -13.76 10.06
C ASP A 27 -20.90 -15.08 9.70
N PRO A 28 -21.34 -15.89 10.68
CA PRO A 28 -22.26 -16.99 10.40
C PRO A 28 -23.63 -16.43 10.04
N ALA A 29 -24.02 -16.70 8.79
CA ALA A 29 -25.31 -16.45 8.18
C ALA A 29 -26.51 -16.40 9.17
N SER A 30 -27.24 -15.29 9.16
CA SER A 30 -28.60 -15.20 9.70
C SER A 30 -29.62 -14.97 8.56
N PRO A 31 -30.79 -15.65 8.60
CA PRO A 31 -31.74 -15.74 7.49
C PRO A 31 -32.62 -14.49 7.32
N PRO A 32 -33.35 -14.36 6.19
CA PRO A 32 -34.11 -13.14 5.88
C PRO A 32 -35.34 -12.99 6.79
N HIS A 33 -35.38 -11.91 7.57
CA HIS A 33 -36.56 -11.53 8.33
C HIS A 33 -37.58 -10.79 7.46
N ALA A 34 -38.81 -11.29 7.52
CA ALA A 34 -39.99 -10.82 6.83
C ALA A 34 -40.37 -9.36 7.16
N THR A 35 -40.86 -8.68 6.14
CA THR A 35 -41.43 -7.33 6.16
C THR A 35 -42.62 -7.18 7.11
N ARG A 36 -42.57 -6.20 8.01
CA ARG A 36 -43.78 -5.61 8.64
C ARG A 36 -43.73 -4.09 8.61
N ARG A 37 -44.77 -3.51 8.01
CA ARG A 37 -45.09 -2.07 7.92
C ARG A 37 -45.67 -1.53 9.25
N PRO A 38 -45.80 -0.19 9.40
CA PRO A 38 -45.51 0.54 10.63
C PRO A 38 -46.75 0.82 11.51
N ARG A 39 -46.52 1.17 12.78
CA ARG A 39 -47.48 1.91 13.62
C ARG A 39 -46.79 3.06 14.35
N THR A 40 -47.50 4.18 14.32
CA THR A 40 -47.21 5.55 14.76
C THR A 40 -47.31 5.76 16.28
N SER A 41 -46.46 6.66 16.79
CA SER A 41 -46.62 7.66 17.90
C SER A 41 -45.28 7.74 18.66
N GLY A 42 -44.73 8.87 19.10
CA GLY A 42 -45.09 10.28 19.15
C GLY A 42 -44.31 10.87 20.34
N PHE A 43 -43.58 11.98 20.14
CA PHE A 43 -43.03 12.90 21.16
C PHE A 43 -41.94 12.31 22.11
N LEU A 44 -40.81 12.96 22.46
CA LEU A 44 -40.52 14.36 22.81
C LEU A 44 -39.00 14.65 22.73
N ALA A 45 -38.65 15.92 22.50
CA ALA A 45 -37.30 16.47 22.51
C ALA A 45 -36.64 16.50 23.91
N THR A 46 -35.31 16.45 23.96
CA THR A 46 -34.51 17.30 24.87
C THR A 46 -33.13 17.54 24.25
N ALA A 47 -32.87 18.81 23.98
CA ALA A 47 -31.58 19.34 23.58
C ALA A 47 -30.65 19.46 24.80
N ALA A 48 -29.37 19.14 24.63
CA ALA A 48 -28.32 19.56 25.53
C ALA A 48 -27.29 20.35 24.72
N VAL A 49 -27.35 21.67 24.91
CA VAL A 49 -26.37 22.67 24.49
C VAL A 49 -25.16 22.57 25.44
N ALA A 50 -23.94 22.55 24.90
CA ALA A 50 -22.74 22.84 25.65
C ALA A 50 -21.80 23.73 24.83
N THR A 51 -21.30 24.74 25.52
CA THR A 51 -20.95 26.06 25.04
C THR A 51 -19.50 26.14 24.55
N ILE A 52 -19.32 26.91 23.49
CA ILE A 52 -18.04 27.41 22.96
C ILE A 52 -17.39 28.36 23.98
N ALA A 53 -16.14 28.10 24.35
CA ALA A 53 -15.27 29.09 24.98
C ALA A 53 -14.33 29.66 23.91
N LEU A 54 -14.72 30.83 23.40
CA LEU A 54 -13.98 31.66 22.47
C LEU A 54 -12.91 32.42 23.26
N VAL A 55 -11.63 32.15 23.03
CA VAL A 55 -10.55 33.10 23.36
C VAL A 55 -10.09 33.72 22.06
N GLY A 56 -10.63 34.92 21.81
CA GLY A 56 -10.19 35.79 20.73
C GLY A 56 -8.84 36.42 21.06
N GLY A 57 -7.89 36.26 20.15
CA GLY A 57 -6.67 37.05 20.07
C GLY A 57 -6.53 37.58 18.64
N LEU A 58 -6.69 38.89 18.51
CA LEU A 58 -6.71 39.65 17.25
C LEU A 58 -5.27 39.93 16.76
N VAL A 59 -5.09 39.88 15.43
CA VAL A 59 -4.07 40.56 14.60
C VAL A 59 -2.60 40.07 14.62
N ALA A 60 -2.20 39.46 13.51
CA ALA A 60 -1.17 40.05 12.63
C ALA A 60 -1.32 39.47 11.21
N LEU A 61 -1.79 40.30 10.27
CA LEU A 61 -1.56 40.10 8.84
C LEU A 61 -0.06 40.26 8.57
N GLY A 62 0.70 39.20 8.85
CA GLY A 62 2.04 39.04 8.31
C GLY A 62 1.90 38.27 7.01
N THR A 63 2.22 38.90 5.89
CA THR A 63 2.60 38.20 4.67
C THR A 63 3.83 37.35 5.01
N ILE A 64 3.61 36.12 5.47
CA ILE A 64 4.67 35.12 5.52
C ILE A 64 4.91 34.77 4.07
N GLY A 65 5.90 35.44 3.48
CA GLY A 65 6.50 34.96 2.25
C GLY A 65 6.97 33.55 2.53
N PHE A 66 6.30 32.58 1.92
CA PHE A 66 6.88 31.27 1.73
C PHE A 66 8.09 31.49 0.82
N GLU A 67 9.23 31.79 1.43
CA GLU A 67 10.52 31.61 0.78
C GLU A 67 10.58 30.14 0.42
N ASN A 68 10.34 29.84 -0.86
CA ASN A 68 10.64 28.58 -1.50
C ASN A 68 12.11 28.27 -1.26
N THR A 69 12.41 27.69 -0.10
CA THR A 69 13.68 27.03 0.14
C THR A 69 13.60 25.73 -0.62
N THR A 70 13.91 25.81 -1.91
CA THR A 70 14.13 24.66 -2.78
C THR A 70 15.30 23.89 -2.19
N ARG A 71 15.03 22.96 -1.27
CA ARG A 71 15.95 21.86 -1.04
C ARG A 71 15.98 21.07 -2.33
N SER A 72 17.13 21.14 -2.98
CA SER A 72 17.49 20.29 -4.10
C SER A 72 17.53 18.84 -3.63
N THR A 73 16.37 18.18 -3.56
CA THR A 73 16.28 16.74 -3.75
C THR A 73 16.60 16.51 -5.23
N ALA A 74 17.49 15.57 -5.52
CA ALA A 74 17.74 15.14 -6.89
C ALA A 74 16.39 14.90 -7.57
N ALA A 75 16.21 15.42 -8.78
CA ALA A 75 14.94 15.38 -9.50
C ALA A 75 14.39 13.95 -9.50
N VAL A 76 13.45 13.67 -8.60
CA VAL A 76 12.57 12.52 -8.71
C VAL A 76 11.84 12.78 -10.01
N GLU A 77 12.13 11.98 -11.04
CA GLU A 77 11.38 12.02 -12.28
C GLU A 77 9.89 12.10 -11.96
N ALA A 78 9.21 13.05 -12.59
CA ALA A 78 7.82 13.41 -12.34
C ALA A 78 7.00 12.20 -11.85
N PRO A 79 6.55 12.16 -10.57
CA PRO A 79 6.23 10.91 -9.89
C PRO A 79 4.98 10.18 -10.38
N TRP A 80 4.30 10.75 -11.36
CA TRP A 80 3.19 10.19 -12.12
C TRP A 80 3.59 9.51 -13.44
N ARG A 81 4.86 9.58 -13.86
CA ARG A 81 5.37 8.85 -15.03
C ARG A 81 5.65 7.40 -14.65
N SER A 82 5.21 6.49 -15.53
CA SER A 82 5.51 5.07 -15.45
C SER A 82 7.01 4.81 -15.60
N LEU A 83 7.52 3.77 -14.95
CA LEU A 83 8.90 3.34 -15.16
C LEU A 83 9.18 3.03 -16.64
N PRO A 84 10.34 3.44 -17.18
CA PRO A 84 10.80 2.96 -18.47
C PRO A 84 11.37 1.53 -18.34
N PHE A 85 11.18 0.71 -19.37
CA PHE A 85 11.72 -0.65 -19.43
C PHE A 85 12.62 -0.84 -20.65
N ASP A 86 13.73 -1.56 -20.46
CA ASP A 86 14.54 -2.08 -21.56
C ASP A 86 14.15 -3.54 -21.86
N GLU A 87 13.31 -3.71 -22.88
CA GLU A 87 12.75 -5.00 -23.32
C GLU A 87 13.77 -5.93 -23.98
N ALA A 88 14.97 -5.45 -24.32
CA ALA A 88 15.94 -6.21 -25.14
C ALA A 88 16.53 -7.45 -24.46
N THR A 89 16.15 -7.73 -23.21
CA THR A 89 16.88 -8.62 -22.30
C THR A 89 15.96 -9.49 -21.45
N MET A 90 15.04 -10.28 -22.01
CA MET A 90 14.17 -11.11 -21.15
C MET A 90 13.96 -12.54 -21.62
N GLU A 91 14.18 -13.47 -20.67
CA GLU A 91 13.81 -14.88 -20.75
C GLU A 91 12.41 -15.08 -20.14
N SER A 92 11.62 -16.02 -20.64
CA SER A 92 10.29 -16.35 -20.12
C SER A 92 10.30 -16.80 -18.64
N ASP A 93 11.46 -17.25 -18.16
CA ASP A 93 11.59 -17.96 -16.88
C ASP A 93 12.20 -17.07 -15.77
N VAL A 94 12.14 -15.75 -15.95
CA VAL A 94 12.69 -14.75 -15.01
C VAL A 94 12.22 -14.97 -13.56
N LEU A 95 10.93 -15.23 -13.35
CA LEU A 95 10.37 -15.42 -12.01
C LEU A 95 10.80 -16.74 -11.38
N GLU A 96 10.95 -17.81 -12.15
CA GLU A 96 11.47 -19.09 -11.65
C GLU A 96 12.94 -18.96 -11.24
N HIS A 97 13.75 -18.24 -12.04
CA HIS A 97 15.12 -17.93 -11.68
C HIS A 97 15.20 -17.05 -10.42
N ALA A 98 14.34 -16.04 -10.30
CA ALA A 98 14.26 -15.20 -9.11
C ALA A 98 13.85 -16.02 -7.87
N ALA A 99 12.84 -16.89 -7.99
CA ALA A 99 12.42 -17.79 -6.92
C ALA A 99 13.56 -18.70 -6.44
N ALA A 100 14.33 -19.27 -7.38
CA ALA A 100 15.46 -20.12 -7.06
C ALA A 100 16.61 -19.38 -6.36
N ARG A 101 16.78 -18.07 -6.60
CA ARG A 101 17.75 -17.21 -5.90
C ARG A 101 17.22 -16.80 -4.52
N ALA A 102 15.95 -16.42 -4.44
CA ALA A 102 15.27 -16.05 -3.21
C ALA A 102 15.37 -17.17 -2.16
N GLY A 103 15.03 -18.41 -2.53
CA GLY A 103 15.10 -19.57 -1.63
C GLY A 103 16.50 -19.98 -1.19
N LYS A 104 17.56 -19.35 -1.72
CA LYS A 104 18.96 -19.57 -1.34
C LYS A 104 19.57 -18.39 -0.59
N GLN A 105 18.81 -17.30 -0.40
CA GLN A 105 19.27 -16.18 0.41
C GLN A 105 19.48 -16.63 1.87
N PRO A 106 20.40 -15.98 2.60
CA PRO A 106 20.49 -16.19 4.05
C PRO A 106 19.15 -15.83 4.72
N ASP A 107 18.96 -16.33 5.93
CA ASP A 107 17.83 -15.95 6.76
C ASP A 107 17.77 -14.42 6.93
N THR A 108 16.56 -13.92 7.11
CA THR A 108 16.34 -12.48 7.12
C THR A 108 17.11 -11.79 8.24
N ARG A 109 17.55 -10.57 7.97
CA ARG A 109 18.40 -9.81 8.88
C ARG A 109 17.72 -9.59 10.24
N GLY A 110 18.47 -9.88 11.29
CA GLY A 110 18.07 -9.60 12.67
C GLY A 110 17.29 -10.74 13.33
N GLU A 111 17.19 -10.65 14.64
CA GLU A 111 16.40 -11.52 15.49
C GLU A 111 15.58 -10.58 16.37
N GLY A 112 14.29 -10.86 16.54
CA GLY A 112 13.41 -9.93 17.25
C GLY A 112 11.93 -10.28 17.11
N GLY A 113 11.12 -9.69 17.99
CA GLY A 113 9.67 -9.90 18.02
C GLY A 113 8.88 -8.99 17.08
N TYR A 114 9.54 -8.02 16.45
CA TYR A 114 8.92 -7.09 15.50
C TYR A 114 9.53 -7.23 14.12
N ASP A 115 8.67 -7.26 13.12
CA ASP A 115 9.02 -7.05 11.72
C ASP A 115 9.08 -5.53 11.45
N TYR A 116 10.28 -5.03 11.18
CA TYR A 116 10.53 -3.65 10.77
C TYR A 116 10.54 -3.55 9.25
N ILE A 117 9.77 -2.61 8.71
CA ILE A 117 9.69 -2.31 7.28
C ILE A 117 9.80 -0.80 7.07
N HIS A 118 10.69 -0.36 6.17
CA HIS A 118 10.82 1.02 5.74
C HIS A 118 10.54 1.15 4.25
N THR A 119 9.58 2.01 3.91
CA THR A 119 9.20 2.30 2.52
C THR A 119 9.13 3.80 2.25
N SER A 120 9.36 4.16 0.98
CA SER A 120 8.94 5.44 0.42
C SER A 120 7.97 5.19 -0.72
N ALA A 121 6.85 5.88 -0.72
CA ALA A 121 5.79 5.72 -1.70
C ALA A 121 5.40 7.06 -2.33
N TRP A 122 4.90 7.00 -3.56
CA TRP A 122 4.27 8.13 -4.24
C TRP A 122 2.83 7.71 -4.54
N ARG A 123 1.87 8.39 -3.93
CA ARG A 123 0.45 8.05 -4.05
C ARG A 123 -0.33 9.24 -4.61
N MET A 124 -1.13 8.97 -5.62
CA MET A 124 -2.04 9.98 -6.16
C MET A 124 -3.12 10.26 -5.12
N SER A 125 -3.14 11.47 -4.60
CA SER A 125 -4.10 11.95 -3.60
C SER A 125 -5.01 13.01 -4.21
N THR A 126 -6.24 13.08 -3.72
CA THR A 126 -7.25 14.01 -4.21
C THR A 126 -7.98 14.67 -3.06
N GLU A 127 -8.12 15.99 -3.14
CA GLU A 127 -9.08 16.73 -2.33
C GLU A 127 -10.42 16.70 -3.07
N GLN A 128 -11.47 16.21 -2.41
CA GLN A 128 -12.80 16.07 -3.02
C GLN A 128 -13.88 16.70 -2.15
N THR A 129 -14.94 17.17 -2.80
CA THR A 129 -16.19 17.50 -2.10
C THR A 129 -16.92 16.24 -1.64
N ILE A 130 -17.89 16.39 -0.73
CA ILE A 130 -18.72 15.27 -0.25
C ILE A 130 -19.51 14.59 -1.40
N ASP A 131 -19.85 15.34 -2.44
CA ASP A 131 -20.50 14.83 -3.66
C ASP A 131 -19.51 14.25 -4.69
N GLY A 132 -18.23 14.08 -4.33
CA GLY A 132 -17.21 13.40 -5.13
C GLY A 132 -16.57 14.25 -6.22
N VAL A 133 -16.74 15.58 -6.17
CA VAL A 133 -16.08 16.49 -7.11
C VAL A 133 -14.64 16.70 -6.68
N VAL A 134 -13.69 16.27 -7.52
CA VAL A 134 -12.26 16.52 -7.31
C VAL A 134 -11.96 18.01 -7.43
N LEU A 135 -11.52 18.62 -6.33
CA LEU A 135 -11.14 20.03 -6.24
C LEU A 135 -9.67 20.23 -6.61
N SER A 136 -8.81 19.35 -6.12
CA SER A 136 -7.37 19.35 -6.37
C SER A 136 -6.82 17.93 -6.28
N TRP A 137 -5.66 17.70 -6.86
CA TRP A 137 -4.95 16.43 -6.76
C TRP A 137 -3.44 16.66 -6.81
N ALA A 138 -2.71 15.76 -6.17
CA ALA A 138 -1.26 15.77 -6.15
C ALA A 138 -0.73 14.34 -6.10
N MET A 139 0.56 14.21 -6.38
CA MET A 139 1.29 12.99 -6.04
C MET A 139 2.01 13.26 -4.73
N GLU A 140 1.53 12.64 -3.67
CA GLU A 140 2.07 12.83 -2.32
C GLU A 140 3.16 11.78 -2.07
N GLU A 141 4.29 12.23 -1.54
CA GLU A 141 5.36 11.36 -1.09
C GLU A 141 5.05 10.90 0.34
N VAL A 142 5.08 9.59 0.57
CA VAL A 142 4.80 8.96 1.86
C VAL A 142 6.04 8.17 2.29
N ASP A 143 6.77 8.68 3.27
CA ASP A 143 7.84 7.95 3.94
C ASP A 143 7.23 7.24 5.16
N ARG A 144 7.34 5.92 5.23
CA ARG A 144 6.68 5.10 6.23
C ARG A 144 7.60 4.03 6.78
N GLU A 145 7.77 4.06 8.09
CA GLU A 145 8.39 3.02 8.88
C GLU A 145 7.35 2.35 9.77
N GLU A 146 7.36 1.03 9.80
CA GLU A 146 6.43 0.23 10.59
C GLU A 146 7.17 -0.84 11.38
N TRP A 147 6.60 -1.18 12.53
CA TRP A 147 7.03 -2.30 13.36
C TRP A 147 5.80 -3.13 13.68
N HIS A 148 5.76 -4.37 13.21
CA HIS A 148 4.64 -5.30 13.38
C HIS A 148 5.05 -6.47 14.27
N ALA A 149 4.35 -6.70 15.37
CA ALA A 149 4.48 -7.92 16.16
C ALA A 149 3.44 -8.97 15.74
N ALA A 150 3.72 -10.24 16.03
CA ALA A 150 2.82 -11.35 15.71
C ALA A 150 1.44 -11.27 16.40
N ASP A 151 1.30 -10.50 17.47
CA ASP A 151 0.02 -10.26 18.16
C ASP A 151 -0.75 -9.05 17.59
N GLY A 152 -0.28 -8.44 16.51
CA GLY A 152 -0.85 -7.22 15.91
C GLY A 152 -0.58 -5.95 16.70
N SER A 153 0.30 -5.97 17.71
CA SER A 153 0.82 -4.75 18.33
C SER A 153 1.99 -4.18 17.54
N GLY A 154 2.32 -2.91 17.76
CA GLY A 154 3.41 -2.30 17.02
C GLY A 154 3.50 -0.80 17.08
N ARG A 155 4.08 -0.23 16.02
CA ARG A 155 4.24 1.21 15.86
C ARG A 155 4.24 1.57 14.39
N ILE A 156 3.69 2.73 14.07
CA ILE A 156 3.85 3.37 12.76
C ILE A 156 4.52 4.73 12.96
N ALA A 157 5.48 5.03 12.09
CA ALA A 157 6.08 6.34 11.90
C ALA A 157 5.98 6.72 10.41
N GLU A 158 5.05 7.61 10.07
CA GLU A 158 4.77 8.04 8.70
C GLU A 158 4.84 9.57 8.58
N THR A 159 5.44 10.02 7.48
CA THR A 159 5.30 11.40 7.00
C THR A 159 4.73 11.42 5.59
N ARG A 160 3.90 12.43 5.30
CA ARG A 160 3.29 12.69 4.00
C ARG A 160 3.69 14.10 3.58
N ASP A 161 4.44 14.20 2.49
CA ASP A 161 5.15 15.43 2.06
C ASP A 161 5.95 16.09 3.20
N GLY A 162 6.57 15.26 4.06
CA GLY A 162 7.36 15.69 5.21
C GLY A 162 6.55 16.13 6.43
N LEU A 163 5.22 16.06 6.39
CA LEU A 163 4.35 16.33 7.53
C LEU A 163 3.95 15.05 8.26
N PRO A 164 3.86 15.03 9.60
CA PRO A 164 3.41 13.85 10.32
C PRO A 164 1.98 13.43 9.92
N SER A 165 1.80 12.15 9.67
CA SER A 165 0.49 11.52 9.44
C SER A 165 -0.29 11.26 10.74
N SER A 166 -1.60 11.12 10.65
CA SER A 166 -2.49 10.71 11.75
C SER A 166 -2.29 9.25 12.16
N ALA A 167 -1.73 8.41 11.27
CA ALA A 167 -1.38 7.01 11.57
C ALA A 167 -0.16 6.88 12.51
N ASN A 168 0.48 7.99 12.91
CA ASN A 168 1.63 7.94 13.80
C ASN A 168 1.25 7.52 15.22
N GLY A 169 1.91 6.50 15.74
CA GLY A 169 1.75 6.13 17.13
C GLY A 169 2.08 4.69 17.46
N PRO A 170 2.07 4.33 18.75
CA PRO A 170 2.04 2.96 19.19
C PRO A 170 0.64 2.36 19.00
N TYR A 171 0.61 1.06 18.76
CA TYR A 171 -0.60 0.26 18.58
C TYR A 171 -0.57 -0.93 19.55
N GLY A 172 -1.70 -1.19 20.20
CA GLY A 172 -1.90 -2.32 21.09
C GLY A 172 -2.14 -3.64 20.33
N PRO A 173 -2.20 -4.78 21.05
CA PRO A 173 -2.43 -6.08 20.42
C PRO A 173 -3.73 -6.10 19.59
N GLY A 174 -3.62 -6.59 18.36
CA GLY A 174 -4.70 -6.66 17.38
C GLY A 174 -5.11 -5.34 16.75
N GLU A 175 -4.38 -4.24 16.99
CA GLU A 175 -4.69 -2.93 16.39
C GLU A 175 -3.99 -2.68 15.04
N LEU A 176 -2.92 -3.43 14.74
CA LEU A 176 -2.31 -3.49 13.41
C LEU A 176 -2.65 -4.79 12.70
N ASP A 177 -2.97 -4.66 11.42
CA ASP A 177 -3.06 -5.79 10.51
C ASP A 177 -1.67 -6.40 10.33
N THR A 178 -1.63 -7.72 10.22
CA THR A 178 -0.42 -8.45 9.83
C THR A 178 -0.79 -9.38 8.68
N ALA A 179 0.12 -9.56 7.72
CA ALA A 179 -0.10 -10.54 6.64
C ALA A 179 -0.22 -11.97 7.20
N GLY A 180 0.30 -12.22 8.41
CA GLY A 180 -0.01 -13.40 9.21
C GLY A 180 0.57 -14.70 8.65
N PHE A 181 1.52 -14.65 7.71
CA PHE A 181 2.21 -15.85 7.25
C PHE A 181 3.25 -16.26 8.28
N ASP A 182 3.08 -17.47 8.82
CA ASP A 182 4.15 -18.17 9.53
C ASP A 182 5.23 -18.57 8.52
N ASP A 183 6.17 -17.66 8.29
CA ASP A 183 7.20 -17.76 7.27
C ASP A 183 8.33 -18.76 7.63
N ALA A 184 8.26 -19.35 8.82
CA ALA A 184 9.07 -20.49 9.23
C ALA A 184 8.55 -21.82 8.66
N LEU A 185 7.37 -21.82 8.04
CA LEU A 185 6.83 -23.01 7.38
C LEU A 185 7.69 -23.41 6.16
N PRO A 186 7.83 -24.72 5.88
CA PRO A 186 8.44 -25.19 4.64
C PRO A 186 7.78 -24.61 3.38
N THR A 187 8.56 -24.33 2.34
CA THR A 187 8.09 -23.72 1.08
C THR A 187 6.86 -24.42 0.49
N ASP A 188 6.76 -25.75 0.52
CA ASP A 188 5.61 -26.48 -0.02
C ASP A 188 4.31 -26.26 0.77
N ARG A 189 4.42 -25.96 2.08
CA ARG A 189 3.28 -25.60 2.92
C ARG A 189 2.82 -24.18 2.61
N LEU A 190 3.78 -23.26 2.45
CA LEU A 190 3.51 -21.88 2.07
C LEU A 190 2.87 -21.79 0.69
N GLU A 191 3.41 -22.51 -0.30
CA GLU A 191 2.82 -22.60 -1.65
C GLU A 191 1.38 -23.11 -1.58
N ARG A 192 1.07 -24.14 -0.77
CA ARG A 192 -0.32 -24.61 -0.60
C ARG A 192 -1.23 -23.56 0.03
N GLN A 193 -0.76 -22.82 1.04
CA GLN A 193 -1.53 -21.74 1.67
C GLN A 193 -1.80 -20.60 0.69
N LEU A 194 -0.78 -20.19 -0.06
CA LEU A 194 -0.89 -19.17 -1.11
C LEU A 194 -1.87 -19.62 -2.21
N HIS A 195 -1.76 -20.87 -2.69
CA HIS A 195 -2.69 -21.42 -3.67
C HIS A 195 -4.14 -21.42 -3.18
N GLU A 196 -4.39 -21.70 -1.90
CA GLU A 196 -5.72 -21.61 -1.31
C GLU A 196 -6.23 -20.17 -1.30
N MET A 197 -5.37 -19.26 -0.83
CA MET A 197 -5.68 -17.84 -0.67
C MET A 197 -6.06 -17.18 -2.00
N GLY A 198 -5.28 -17.40 -3.06
CA GLY A 198 -5.53 -16.78 -4.37
C GLY A 198 -6.48 -17.54 -5.28
N ARG A 199 -7.26 -18.51 -4.78
CA ARG A 199 -8.24 -19.21 -5.63
C ARG A 199 -9.26 -18.23 -6.22
N GLY A 200 -9.35 -18.23 -7.56
CA GLY A 200 -10.31 -17.41 -8.29
C GLY A 200 -9.87 -15.97 -8.52
N HIS A 201 -8.67 -15.60 -8.06
CA HIS A 201 -8.06 -14.31 -8.31
C HIS A 201 -7.20 -14.33 -9.58
N ASP A 202 -7.01 -13.15 -10.18
CA ASP A 202 -6.18 -12.97 -11.38
C ASP A 202 -4.72 -12.64 -11.03
N ALA A 203 -3.88 -12.50 -12.05
CA ALA A 203 -2.46 -12.18 -11.87
C ALA A 203 -2.25 -10.81 -11.21
N ALA A 204 -3.04 -9.80 -11.59
CA ALA A 204 -2.93 -8.46 -11.01
C ALA A 204 -3.17 -8.47 -9.49
N TRP A 205 -4.16 -9.23 -9.02
CA TRP A 205 -4.40 -9.40 -7.58
C TRP A 205 -3.18 -10.00 -6.85
N TRP A 206 -2.47 -10.95 -7.47
CA TRP A 206 -1.25 -11.52 -6.89
C TRP A 206 -0.10 -10.52 -6.79
N PHE A 207 0.02 -9.62 -7.76
CA PHE A 207 1.03 -8.55 -7.72
C PHE A 207 0.75 -7.59 -6.56
N ASP A 208 -0.50 -7.18 -6.40
CA ASP A 208 -0.94 -6.31 -5.29
C ASP A 208 -0.74 -7.01 -3.93
N THR A 209 -1.21 -8.26 -3.81
CA THR A 209 -1.04 -9.08 -2.60
C THR A 209 0.43 -9.29 -2.23
N THR A 210 1.31 -9.45 -3.22
CA THR A 210 2.75 -9.55 -2.98
C THR A 210 3.30 -8.27 -2.36
N ALA A 211 2.91 -7.10 -2.88
CA ALA A 211 3.29 -5.81 -2.31
C ALA A 211 2.73 -5.63 -0.89
N ASP A 212 1.52 -6.10 -0.60
CA ASP A 212 0.94 -6.05 0.75
C ASP A 212 1.71 -6.94 1.73
N ILE A 213 2.03 -8.18 1.36
CA ILE A 213 2.82 -9.08 2.22
C ILE A 213 4.17 -8.45 2.58
N TRP A 214 4.87 -7.85 1.62
CA TRP A 214 6.16 -7.18 1.88
C TRP A 214 6.05 -5.90 2.71
N ARG A 215 4.86 -5.30 2.78
CA ARG A 215 4.60 -4.12 3.61
C ARG A 215 4.34 -4.52 5.06
N ASP A 216 3.61 -5.62 5.25
CA ASP A 216 3.06 -5.98 6.55
C ASP A 216 3.93 -6.99 7.33
N GLN A 217 4.92 -7.61 6.69
CA GLN A 217 5.86 -8.50 7.36
C GLN A 217 7.23 -8.55 6.69
N VAL A 218 8.21 -8.99 7.47
CA VAL A 218 9.50 -9.43 6.93
C VAL A 218 9.29 -10.79 6.26
N VAL A 219 9.85 -10.95 5.06
CA VAL A 219 9.65 -12.16 4.25
C VAL A 219 10.87 -13.07 4.33
N SER A 220 10.70 -14.31 4.81
CA SER A 220 11.76 -15.33 4.80
C SER A 220 12.14 -15.78 3.37
N PRO A 221 13.35 -16.34 3.16
CA PRO A 221 13.74 -16.97 1.89
C PRO A 221 12.72 -18.01 1.37
N SER A 222 12.09 -18.78 2.29
CA SER A 222 11.09 -19.79 1.95
C SER A 222 9.79 -19.18 1.43
N LEU A 223 9.26 -18.15 2.12
CA LEU A 223 8.05 -17.46 1.70
C LEU A 223 8.29 -16.68 0.41
N HIS A 224 9.43 -16.03 0.30
CA HIS A 224 9.84 -15.30 -0.89
C HIS A 224 9.90 -16.21 -2.12
N SER A 225 10.56 -17.37 -2.00
CA SER A 225 10.58 -18.37 -3.08
C SER A 225 9.19 -18.89 -3.45
N ALA A 226 8.30 -19.09 -2.47
CA ALA A 226 6.94 -19.57 -2.71
C ALA A 226 6.12 -18.54 -3.50
N ILE A 227 6.16 -17.27 -3.09
CA ILE A 227 5.42 -16.18 -3.74
C ILE A 227 5.87 -15.99 -5.19
N LEU A 228 7.18 -15.98 -5.46
CA LEU A 228 7.70 -15.84 -6.81
C LEU A 228 7.31 -17.01 -7.74
N ARG A 229 7.23 -18.25 -7.22
CA ARG A 229 6.71 -19.40 -7.98
C ARG A 229 5.22 -19.27 -8.27
N ILE A 230 4.43 -18.78 -7.31
CA ILE A 230 3.02 -18.50 -7.54
C ILE A 230 2.86 -17.48 -8.67
N LEU A 231 3.63 -16.38 -8.64
CA LEU A 231 3.62 -15.36 -9.70
C LEU A 231 4.02 -15.93 -11.07
N ALA A 232 5.02 -16.81 -11.12
CA ALA A 232 5.47 -17.48 -12.34
C ALA A 232 4.39 -18.37 -12.97
N GLN A 233 3.49 -18.92 -12.16
CA GLN A 233 2.39 -19.78 -12.61
C GLN A 233 1.14 -19.00 -13.04
N GLN A 234 1.07 -17.69 -12.78
CA GLN A 234 -0.11 -16.91 -13.13
C GLN A 234 -0.18 -16.66 -14.64
N ASN A 235 -1.36 -16.94 -15.21
CA ASN A 235 -1.66 -16.54 -16.58
C ASN A 235 -1.80 -15.02 -16.65
N GLY A 236 -1.06 -14.37 -17.56
CA GLY A 236 -1.07 -12.91 -17.73
C GLY A 236 0.14 -12.20 -17.13
N THR A 237 1.02 -12.93 -16.44
CA THR A 237 2.32 -12.41 -16.01
C THR A 237 3.29 -12.27 -17.19
N ALA A 238 3.97 -11.13 -17.29
CA ALA A 238 4.96 -10.84 -18.31
C ALA A 238 6.24 -10.26 -17.71
N ALA A 239 7.38 -10.62 -18.29
CA ALA A 239 8.64 -9.92 -18.06
C ALA A 239 8.67 -8.65 -18.93
N LEU A 240 8.86 -7.49 -18.30
CA LEU A 240 8.78 -6.18 -18.97
C LEU A 240 10.13 -5.63 -19.40
N GLY A 241 11.20 -6.02 -18.71
CA GLY A 241 12.57 -5.62 -19.03
C GLY A 241 13.34 -5.20 -17.79
N THR A 242 14.57 -4.73 -18.00
CA THR A 242 15.32 -4.11 -16.90
C THR A 242 14.86 -2.67 -16.70
N THR A 243 14.92 -2.19 -15.46
CA THR A 243 14.56 -0.81 -15.11
C THR A 243 15.41 -0.31 -13.94
N LYS A 244 15.24 0.96 -13.60
CA LYS A 244 15.74 1.55 -12.36
C LYS A 244 14.56 1.98 -11.52
N ASP A 245 14.57 1.60 -10.24
CA ASP A 245 13.58 2.14 -9.31
C ASP A 245 13.81 3.63 -9.03
N ARG A 246 12.87 4.27 -8.33
CA ARG A 246 12.94 5.72 -8.05
C ARG A 246 14.12 6.15 -7.18
N ILE A 247 14.79 5.23 -6.48
CA ILE A 247 15.99 5.52 -5.70
C ILE A 247 17.29 5.09 -6.44
N GLY A 248 17.17 4.64 -7.69
CA GLY A 248 18.27 4.43 -8.62
C GLY A 248 18.82 2.99 -8.68
N ARG A 249 18.24 2.04 -7.93
CA ARG A 249 18.64 0.62 -7.95
C ARG A 249 18.18 -0.02 -9.25
N THR A 250 19.05 -0.82 -9.86
CA THR A 250 18.71 -1.56 -11.09
C THR A 250 17.94 -2.81 -10.72
N GLY A 251 16.80 -3.03 -11.38
CA GLY A 251 15.94 -4.18 -11.15
C GLY A 251 15.41 -4.80 -12.44
N ILE A 252 14.76 -5.95 -12.27
CA ILE A 252 14.02 -6.67 -13.31
C ILE A 252 12.54 -6.39 -13.08
N ALA A 253 11.87 -5.77 -14.05
CA ALA A 253 10.44 -5.51 -13.98
C ALA A 253 9.66 -6.70 -14.55
N VAL A 254 8.68 -7.14 -13.77
CA VAL A 254 7.60 -8.05 -14.20
C VAL A 254 6.27 -7.34 -14.01
N GLY A 255 5.25 -7.72 -14.76
CA GLY A 255 3.95 -7.10 -14.66
C GLY A 255 2.80 -7.99 -15.07
N ALA A 256 1.60 -7.60 -14.64
CA ALA A 256 0.34 -8.16 -15.07
C ALA A 256 -0.71 -7.06 -15.21
N ASP A 257 -1.56 -7.18 -16.22
CA ASP A 257 -2.75 -6.34 -16.36
C ASP A 257 -3.92 -6.97 -15.61
N SER A 258 -4.81 -6.15 -15.06
CA SER A 258 -6.06 -6.62 -14.47
C SER A 258 -6.91 -7.34 -15.53
N SER A 259 -7.75 -8.28 -15.09
CA SER A 259 -8.62 -9.04 -15.99
C SER A 259 -9.59 -8.17 -16.82
N ASP A 260 -9.95 -6.97 -16.33
CA ASP A 260 -10.74 -5.98 -17.06
C ASP A 260 -9.90 -5.02 -17.93
N GLY A 261 -8.56 -5.13 -17.87
CA GLY A 261 -7.60 -4.33 -18.64
C GLY A 261 -7.51 -2.87 -18.21
N THR A 262 -8.03 -2.52 -17.03
CA THR A 262 -8.09 -1.12 -16.56
C THR A 262 -6.89 -0.69 -15.73
N THR A 263 -6.15 -1.63 -15.14
CA THR A 263 -4.91 -1.37 -14.41
C THR A 263 -3.77 -2.29 -14.86
N ARG A 264 -2.54 -1.81 -14.67
CA ARG A 264 -1.31 -2.60 -14.77
C ARG A 264 -0.58 -2.56 -13.43
N HIS A 265 -0.20 -3.73 -12.95
CA HIS A 265 0.56 -3.90 -11.72
C HIS A 265 1.95 -4.41 -12.07
N ILE A 266 2.97 -3.81 -11.48
CA ILE A 266 4.38 -4.09 -11.76
C ILE A 266 5.10 -4.34 -10.45
N LEU A 267 5.97 -5.35 -10.45
CA LEU A 267 6.96 -5.57 -9.40
C LEU A 267 8.36 -5.42 -10.01
N VAL A 268 9.25 -4.77 -9.30
CA VAL A 268 10.66 -4.62 -9.65
C VAL A 268 11.47 -5.46 -8.67
N LEU A 269 12.16 -6.48 -9.18
CA LEU A 269 12.92 -7.43 -8.39
C LEU A 269 14.43 -7.17 -8.51
N ASP A 270 15.18 -7.41 -7.43
CA ASP A 270 16.64 -7.43 -7.49
C ASP A 270 17.11 -8.61 -8.36
N PRO A 271 17.93 -8.38 -9.38
CA PRO A 271 18.35 -9.45 -10.29
C PRO A 271 19.20 -10.54 -9.61
N SER A 272 19.90 -10.20 -8.54
CA SER A 272 20.86 -11.06 -7.85
C SER A 272 20.25 -11.85 -6.70
N THR A 273 19.33 -11.26 -5.95
CA THR A 273 18.70 -11.88 -4.78
C THR A 273 17.26 -12.34 -5.05
N GLY A 274 16.55 -11.65 -5.95
CA GLY A 274 15.12 -11.80 -6.17
C GLY A 274 14.27 -10.83 -5.35
N ASP A 275 14.86 -10.04 -4.45
CA ASP A 275 14.13 -9.20 -3.49
C ASP A 275 13.23 -8.17 -4.16
N LEU A 276 12.07 -7.92 -3.57
CA LEU A 276 11.18 -6.86 -4.02
C LEU A 276 11.79 -5.48 -3.74
N LEU A 277 12.16 -4.77 -4.80
CA LEU A 277 12.71 -3.42 -4.73
C LEU A 277 11.60 -2.37 -4.77
N ALA A 278 10.64 -2.55 -5.68
CA ALA A 278 9.55 -1.60 -5.87
C ALA A 278 8.29 -2.26 -6.44
N ALA A 279 7.15 -1.60 -6.26
CA ALA A 279 5.87 -1.94 -6.86
C ALA A 279 5.25 -0.70 -7.48
N GLU A 280 4.57 -0.86 -8.61
CA GLU A 280 3.91 0.22 -9.34
C GLU A 280 2.54 -0.20 -9.83
N THR A 281 1.55 0.68 -9.65
CA THR A 281 0.21 0.54 -10.20
C THR A 281 -0.05 1.68 -11.19
N ILE A 282 -0.44 1.31 -12.41
CA ILE A 282 -0.71 2.21 -13.52
C ILE A 282 -2.19 2.09 -13.88
N ALA A 283 -2.90 3.22 -13.92
CA ALA A 283 -4.21 3.29 -14.53
C ALA A 283 -4.06 3.29 -16.06
N LEU A 284 -4.77 2.40 -16.74
CA LEU A 284 -4.74 2.23 -18.20
C LEU A 284 -5.98 2.81 -18.90
N ALA A 285 -7.06 3.06 -18.17
CA ALA A 285 -8.33 3.54 -18.72
C ALA A 285 -8.85 4.80 -18.01
N ASP A 286 -9.65 5.59 -18.72
CA ASP A 286 -10.24 6.82 -18.19
C ASP A 286 -11.16 6.50 -17.00
N GLY A 287 -11.13 7.37 -15.98
CA GLY A 287 -11.95 7.20 -14.77
C GLY A 287 -11.45 6.14 -13.79
N VAL A 288 -10.32 5.47 -14.08
CA VAL A 288 -9.64 4.55 -13.14
C VAL A 288 -8.80 5.33 -12.14
N ALA A 289 -8.05 6.34 -12.61
CA ALA A 289 -7.32 7.23 -11.72
C ALA A 289 -8.30 8.10 -10.91
N PRO A 290 -8.03 8.38 -9.63
CA PRO A 290 -8.90 9.22 -8.81
C PRO A 290 -8.89 10.68 -9.25
N ALA A 291 -7.87 11.09 -10.02
CA ALA A 291 -7.75 12.42 -10.58
C ALA A 291 -8.16 12.47 -12.07
N PRO A 292 -8.58 13.65 -12.59
CA PRO A 292 -8.90 13.85 -14.00
C PRO A 292 -7.62 13.94 -14.85
N VAL A 293 -6.86 12.85 -14.91
CA VAL A 293 -5.61 12.71 -15.66
C VAL A 293 -5.78 11.71 -16.81
N THR A 294 -5.06 11.93 -17.90
CA THR A 294 -5.11 11.05 -19.07
C THR A 294 -4.22 9.82 -18.86
N PRO A 295 -4.76 8.59 -18.96
CA PRO A 295 -3.98 7.36 -18.95
C PRO A 295 -3.06 7.21 -20.18
N PRO A 296 -1.99 6.39 -20.13
CA PRO A 296 -1.55 5.63 -18.95
C PRO A 296 -0.85 6.54 -17.93
N VAL A 297 -1.14 6.32 -16.64
CA VAL A 297 -0.59 7.15 -15.56
C VAL A 297 -0.35 6.33 -14.29
N THR A 298 0.78 6.55 -13.64
CA THR A 298 1.08 5.94 -12.35
C THR A 298 0.18 6.55 -11.28
N VAL A 299 -0.57 5.70 -10.59
CA VAL A 299 -1.47 6.09 -9.48
C VAL A 299 -0.90 5.71 -8.11
N GLY A 300 0.00 4.73 -8.07
CA GLY A 300 0.70 4.32 -6.87
C GLY A 300 2.07 3.76 -7.20
N TYR A 301 3.06 4.09 -6.38
CA TYR A 301 4.41 3.56 -6.46
C TYR A 301 4.95 3.39 -5.05
N THR A 302 5.57 2.25 -4.75
CA THR A 302 6.22 1.99 -3.45
C THR A 302 7.62 1.45 -3.68
N VAL A 303 8.58 1.92 -2.89
CA VAL A 303 9.96 1.42 -2.82
C VAL A 303 10.19 0.86 -1.44
N TRP A 304 10.72 -0.36 -1.36
CA TRP A 304 11.22 -0.94 -0.12
C TRP A 304 12.67 -0.50 0.07
N ILE A 305 12.92 0.24 1.15
CA ILE A 305 14.22 0.82 1.48
C ILE A 305 15.00 -0.12 2.39
N ASP A 306 14.35 -0.63 3.44
CA ASP A 306 14.96 -1.53 4.41
C ASP A 306 13.91 -2.44 5.06
N SER A 307 14.35 -3.60 5.54
CA SER A 307 13.56 -4.49 6.40
C SER A 307 14.45 -5.36 7.30
N ALA A 308 13.95 -5.69 8.49
CA ALA A 308 14.62 -6.59 9.44
C ALA A 308 13.71 -7.01 10.58
N ARG A 309 14.12 -8.05 11.31
CA ARG A 309 13.56 -8.36 12.62
C ARG A 309 14.31 -7.60 13.70
N VAL A 310 13.57 -6.97 14.61
CA VAL A 310 14.10 -6.12 15.68
C VAL A 310 13.41 -6.40 17.03
N ASP A 311 14.15 -6.18 18.12
CA ASP A 311 13.65 -6.46 19.48
C ASP A 311 12.66 -5.41 20.00
N ASP A 312 12.68 -4.20 19.45
CA ASP A 312 11.83 -3.10 19.87
C ASP A 312 11.49 -2.13 18.73
N THR A 313 10.62 -1.17 19.01
CA THR A 313 10.10 -0.22 18.02
C THR A 313 10.92 1.07 17.89
N ARG A 314 12.17 1.08 18.37
CA ARG A 314 13.12 2.17 18.10
C ARG A 314 13.68 2.00 16.69
N ARG A 315 14.05 3.12 16.06
CA ARG A 315 14.73 3.07 14.76
C ARG A 315 16.04 2.27 14.90
N PRO A 316 16.27 1.25 14.06
CA PRO A 316 17.50 0.46 14.06
C PRO A 316 18.73 1.25 13.61
#